data_AF-A0A1D6L6D8-F1
#
_entry.id   AF-A0A1D6L6D8-F1
#
_cell.length_a   1.000
_cell.length_b   1.000
_cell.length_c   1.000
_cell.angle_alpha   90.00
_cell.angle_beta   90.00
_cell.angle_gamma   90.00
#
_symmetry.space_group_name_H-M   'P 1'
#
loop_
_entity.id
_entity.type
_entity.pdbx_description
1 polymer ?
#
loop_
_entity_poly.entity_id
_entity_poly.type
_entity_poly.pdbx_seq_one_letter_code
_entity_poly.pdbx_strand_id
1 'polypeptide(L)'
;MSSSSNSKQEKKEEEEEGDVPPCMNGDVGRDDDNNGGGGGEEEEEEREGEFAAAMAQLAPEGVRALHARVEAEWGPVLQSACQTAAARALWGRAVRDPAAGLLAGERYLRGLRDKMRRDEQAGASEVHGVMIAVRTLWFDARVEAAVAALGGDPQVVILGAGMDARAYRLSCLKGCTVFELDFPELLELKSDLLREAAASSASRQKLTVAAKSLARVPANIRDGDWIAKLQSCGYVPGRNTVWVLEGIIYYLHHADAMQVLESIAASRSSASAVLLVDFMNKNATLLSPTMYHFYHDSPDLLLPSMGFSRVTLTQIGDPEAHFGLLSHPENLFDKLRKLPRSVEKNPDDGTPCCRLYFVEASASPDDQIMCPLNRYLEME
;
A
#
# COMPACT_ATOMS: atom_id res chain seq x y z
N MET A 1 -24.77 -39.23 -47.77
CA MET A 1 -23.37 -39.20 -48.22
C MET A 1 -22.78 -37.86 -47.82
N SER A 2 -21.88 -37.94 -46.84
CA SER A 2 -20.76 -37.04 -46.52
C SER A 2 -20.99 -35.53 -46.38
N SER A 3 -21.05 -35.16 -45.10
CA SER A 3 -20.71 -33.91 -44.42
C SER A 3 -19.40 -33.23 -44.83
N SER A 4 -19.35 -31.90 -44.66
CA SER A 4 -18.12 -31.13 -44.41
C SER A 4 -18.45 -29.94 -43.52
N SER A 5 -18.15 -30.10 -42.23
CA SER A 5 -18.22 -29.09 -41.18
C SER A 5 -16.84 -28.47 -40.98
N ASN A 6 -16.79 -27.14 -41.06
CA ASN A 6 -15.59 -26.33 -40.84
C ASN A 6 -15.52 -25.99 -39.34
N SER A 7 -14.50 -26.44 -38.63
CA SER A 7 -14.25 -26.09 -37.23
C SER A 7 -13.06 -25.12 -37.17
N LYS A 8 -13.30 -23.92 -36.63
CA LYS A 8 -12.27 -22.95 -36.25
C LYS A 8 -11.68 -23.40 -34.92
N GLN A 9 -10.38 -23.63 -34.90
CA GLN A 9 -9.57 -23.80 -33.69
C GLN A 9 -9.36 -22.43 -33.03
N GLU A 10 -9.92 -22.26 -31.83
CA GLU A 10 -9.49 -21.22 -30.89
C GLU A 10 -8.17 -21.68 -30.24
N LYS A 11 -7.16 -20.82 -30.32
CA LYS A 11 -5.91 -20.96 -29.56
C LYS A 11 -6.21 -20.66 -28.10
N LYS A 12 -6.01 -21.66 -27.23
CA LYS A 12 -5.77 -21.43 -25.80
C LYS A 12 -4.37 -20.85 -25.65
N GLU A 13 -4.27 -19.67 -25.07
CA GLU A 13 -3.04 -19.17 -24.48
C GLU A 13 -2.88 -19.86 -23.13
N GLU A 14 -1.80 -20.61 -22.96
CA GLU A 14 -1.39 -21.21 -21.70
C GLU A 14 -0.76 -20.09 -20.85
N GLU A 15 -1.46 -19.68 -19.78
CA GLU A 15 -0.89 -18.84 -18.73
C GLU A 15 0.16 -19.67 -17.98
N GLU A 16 1.44 -19.40 -18.25
CA GLU A 16 2.54 -19.82 -17.38
C GLU A 16 2.27 -19.28 -15.97
N GLU A 17 2.33 -20.18 -15.00
CA GLU A 17 2.18 -19.97 -13.56
C GLU A 17 3.29 -19.03 -13.06
N GLY A 18 3.12 -17.74 -13.33
CA GLY A 18 4.11 -16.70 -13.07
C GLY A 18 4.16 -16.36 -11.58
N ASP A 19 5.35 -16.52 -10.99
CA ASP A 19 5.72 -15.97 -9.69
C ASP A 19 5.33 -14.49 -9.65
N VAL A 20 4.28 -14.16 -8.89
CA VAL A 20 3.77 -12.79 -8.78
C VAL A 20 4.91 -11.94 -8.21
N PRO A 21 5.40 -10.94 -8.96
CA PRO A 21 6.63 -10.26 -8.59
C PRO A 21 6.46 -9.67 -7.18
N PRO A 22 7.38 -9.97 -6.25
CA PRO A 22 7.32 -9.41 -4.92
C PRO A 22 7.29 -7.89 -5.06
N CYS A 23 6.37 -7.24 -4.34
CA CYS A 23 6.36 -5.79 -4.23
C CYS A 23 7.75 -5.33 -3.73
N MET A 24 8.60 -4.90 -4.67
CA MET A 24 9.92 -4.28 -4.54
C MET A 24 10.96 -4.88 -3.58
N ASN A 25 10.91 -6.17 -3.25
CA ASN A 25 12.10 -6.86 -2.74
C ASN A 25 12.65 -7.70 -3.90
N GLY A 26 13.49 -7.07 -4.72
CA GLY A 26 14.19 -7.77 -5.80
C GLY A 26 15.05 -8.88 -5.23
N ASP A 27 15.07 -10.01 -5.92
CA ASP A 27 15.96 -11.14 -5.61
C ASP A 27 17.40 -10.69 -5.92
N VAL A 28 18.14 -10.23 -4.91
CA VAL A 28 19.56 -9.88 -5.06
C VAL A 28 20.37 -11.15 -4.91
N GLY A 29 20.67 -11.79 -6.04
CA GLY A 29 21.64 -12.87 -6.08
C GLY A 29 23.08 -12.32 -6.13
N ARG A 30 23.89 -12.61 -5.11
CA ARG A 30 25.19 -13.34 -5.20
C ARG A 30 26.06 -13.14 -3.95
N ASP A 31 26.53 -14.29 -3.47
CA ASP A 31 27.85 -14.62 -2.91
C ASP A 31 28.52 -13.57 -2.01
N ASP A 32 28.29 -13.65 -0.70
CA ASP A 32 29.28 -13.26 0.29
C ASP A 32 29.36 -14.32 1.40
N ASP A 33 30.55 -14.90 1.52
CA ASP A 33 30.96 -15.72 2.65
C ASP A 33 31.09 -14.86 3.92
N ASN A 34 30.88 -15.51 5.07
CA ASN A 34 31.54 -15.26 6.37
C ASN A 34 30.69 -14.62 7.51
N ASN A 35 30.21 -15.51 8.40
CA ASN A 35 30.58 -15.58 9.82
C ASN A 35 30.16 -14.44 10.79
N GLY A 36 29.20 -14.77 11.67
CA GLY A 36 29.26 -14.40 13.09
C GLY A 36 28.14 -13.51 13.62
N GLY A 37 27.33 -14.03 14.55
CA GLY A 37 26.46 -13.21 15.40
C GLY A 37 25.50 -14.05 16.24
N GLY A 38 25.87 -14.38 17.48
CA GLY A 38 25.09 -15.19 18.44
C GLY A 38 23.84 -14.53 19.02
N GLY A 39 23.07 -13.78 18.19
CA GLY A 39 21.74 -13.25 18.52
C GLY A 39 20.60 -13.94 17.76
N GLY A 40 20.89 -14.98 16.98
CA GLY A 40 19.93 -15.57 16.04
C GLY A 40 18.79 -16.37 16.68
N GLU A 41 19.03 -17.07 17.81
CA GLU A 41 18.04 -17.99 18.37
C GLU A 41 16.82 -17.26 18.99
N GLU A 42 17.03 -16.20 19.77
CA GLU A 42 15.94 -15.42 20.37
C GLU A 42 15.10 -14.72 19.30
N GLU A 43 15.75 -14.12 18.29
CA GLU A 43 15.03 -13.49 17.17
C GLU A 43 14.25 -14.50 16.33
N GLU A 44 14.76 -15.72 16.15
CA GLU A 44 14.07 -16.79 15.41
C GLU A 44 12.84 -17.29 16.17
N GLU A 45 12.95 -17.51 17.49
CA GLU A 45 11.82 -17.88 18.34
C GLU A 45 10.70 -16.82 18.31
N GLU A 46 11.07 -15.53 18.36
CA GLU A 46 10.11 -14.44 18.27
C GLU A 46 9.38 -14.43 16.91
N ARG A 47 10.11 -14.60 15.79
CA ARG A 47 9.52 -14.63 14.44
C ARG A 47 8.61 -15.84 14.24
N GLU A 48 8.97 -17.00 14.78
CA GLU A 48 8.09 -18.17 14.80
C GLU A 48 6.83 -17.92 15.63
N GLY A 49 6.94 -17.18 16.74
CA GLY A 49 5.81 -16.72 17.55
C GLY A 49 4.85 -15.82 16.76
N GLU A 50 5.38 -14.84 16.02
CA GLU A 50 4.59 -13.95 15.15
C GLU A 50 3.88 -14.72 14.03
N PHE A 51 4.61 -15.63 13.37
CA PHE A 51 4.06 -16.49 12.33
C PHE A 51 2.94 -17.39 12.88
N ALA A 52 3.15 -18.04 14.03
CA ALA A 52 2.15 -18.86 14.68
C ALA A 52 0.92 -18.05 15.10
N ALA A 53 1.10 -16.83 15.61
CA ALA A 53 0.02 -15.93 15.98
C ALA A 53 -0.82 -15.50 14.76
N ALA A 54 -0.17 -15.20 13.62
CA ALA A 54 -0.85 -14.87 12.37
C ALA A 54 -1.65 -16.07 11.83
N MET A 55 -1.04 -17.26 11.80
CA MET A 55 -1.68 -18.50 11.36
C MET A 55 -2.90 -18.88 12.22
N ALA A 56 -2.84 -18.63 13.53
CA ALA A 56 -3.96 -18.90 14.44
C ALA A 56 -5.23 -18.09 14.09
N GLN A 57 -5.10 -16.92 13.45
CA GLN A 57 -6.24 -16.10 13.02
C GLN A 57 -7.05 -16.76 11.88
N LEU A 58 -6.44 -17.70 11.15
CA LEU A 58 -7.05 -18.46 10.06
C LEU A 58 -7.74 -19.76 10.50
N ALA A 59 -7.79 -20.01 11.82
CA ALA A 59 -8.43 -21.20 12.39
C ALA A 59 -9.94 -21.36 12.06
N PRO A 60 -10.76 -20.31 11.89
CA PRO A 60 -12.15 -20.49 11.47
C PRO A 60 -12.26 -21.07 10.04
N GLU A 61 -13.13 -22.05 9.84
CA GLU A 61 -13.32 -22.68 8.52
C GLU A 61 -13.84 -21.69 7.47
N GLY A 62 -14.77 -20.80 7.85
CA GLY A 62 -15.28 -19.75 6.98
C GLY A 62 -14.18 -18.81 6.48
N VAL A 63 -13.20 -18.48 7.33
CA VAL A 63 -12.04 -17.67 6.95
C VAL A 63 -11.18 -18.37 5.89
N ARG A 64 -10.89 -19.67 6.07
CA ARG A 64 -10.13 -20.44 5.07
C ARG A 64 -10.87 -20.55 3.74
N ALA A 65 -12.19 -20.79 3.79
CA ALA A 65 -13.01 -20.89 2.58
C ALA A 65 -13.03 -19.57 1.78
N LEU A 66 -13.07 -18.42 2.46
CA LEU A 66 -13.00 -17.11 1.83
C LEU A 66 -11.64 -16.86 1.14
N HIS A 67 -10.52 -17.20 1.80
CA HIS A 67 -9.19 -17.09 1.19
C HIS A 67 -8.99 -18.05 0.01
N ALA A 68 -9.53 -19.25 0.08
CA ALA A 68 -9.50 -20.18 -1.06
C ALA A 68 -10.20 -19.60 -2.31
N ARG A 69 -11.28 -18.84 -2.14
CA ARG A 69 -11.96 -18.13 -3.24
C ARG A 69 -11.09 -17.01 -3.81
N VAL A 70 -10.41 -16.24 -2.96
CA VAL A 70 -9.46 -15.21 -3.40
C VAL A 70 -8.39 -15.80 -4.31
N GLU A 71 -7.78 -16.89 -3.87
CA GLU A 71 -6.69 -17.53 -4.62
C GLU A 71 -7.15 -18.09 -5.97
N ALA A 72 -8.42 -18.47 -6.10
CA ALA A 72 -8.99 -19.01 -7.32
C ALA A 72 -9.56 -17.94 -8.28
N GLU A 73 -10.12 -16.84 -7.75
CA GLU A 73 -10.95 -15.90 -8.51
C GLU A 73 -10.25 -14.57 -8.78
N TRP A 74 -9.35 -14.11 -7.90
CA TRP A 74 -8.83 -12.74 -7.96
C TRP A 74 -7.59 -12.62 -8.83
N GLY A 75 -7.54 -11.55 -9.63
CA GLY A 75 -6.35 -11.18 -10.38
C GLY A 75 -5.22 -10.63 -9.49
N PRO A 76 -3.99 -10.47 -10.03
CA PRO A 76 -2.79 -10.12 -9.26
C PRO A 76 -2.91 -8.83 -8.43
N VAL A 77 -3.60 -7.80 -8.97
CA VAL A 77 -3.79 -6.51 -8.27
C VAL A 77 -4.60 -6.69 -6.98
N LEU A 78 -5.71 -7.40 -7.03
CA LEU A 78 -6.54 -7.66 -5.84
C LEU A 78 -5.80 -8.56 -4.83
N GLN A 79 -5.06 -9.55 -5.32
CA GLN A 79 -4.22 -10.42 -4.50
C GLN A 79 -3.10 -9.68 -3.76
N SER A 80 -2.59 -8.57 -4.32
CA SER A 80 -1.56 -7.74 -3.68
C SER A 80 -1.99 -7.15 -2.31
N ALA A 81 -3.30 -6.99 -2.09
CA ALA A 81 -3.84 -6.54 -0.80
C ALA A 81 -3.57 -7.57 0.32
N CYS A 82 -3.75 -8.86 0.03
CA CYS A 82 -3.44 -9.96 0.95
C CYS A 82 -1.93 -10.08 1.21
N GLN A 83 -1.09 -9.89 0.19
CA GLN A 83 0.37 -9.87 0.33
C GLN A 83 0.83 -8.74 1.26
N THR A 84 0.26 -7.54 1.10
CA THR A 84 0.56 -6.38 1.96
C THR A 84 0.14 -6.67 3.41
N ALA A 85 -1.02 -7.31 3.61
CA ALA A 85 -1.44 -7.75 4.95
C ALA A 85 -0.50 -8.80 5.55
N ALA A 86 0.01 -9.75 4.76
CA ALA A 86 0.98 -10.74 5.23
C ALA A 86 2.26 -10.09 5.77
N ALA A 87 2.78 -9.08 5.07
CA ALA A 87 3.95 -8.33 5.53
C ALA A 87 3.68 -7.57 6.84
N ARG A 88 2.51 -6.95 7.00
CA ARG A 88 2.16 -6.33 8.29
C ARG A 88 2.02 -7.35 9.42
N ALA A 89 1.54 -8.56 9.14
CA ALA A 89 1.40 -9.62 10.13
C ALA A 89 2.76 -10.17 10.60
N LEU A 90 3.68 -10.41 9.68
CA LEU A 90 5.01 -10.98 9.98
C LEU A 90 6.06 -9.93 10.39
N TRP A 91 5.71 -8.65 10.34
CA TRP A 91 6.47 -7.57 10.98
C TRP A 91 5.75 -7.07 12.23
N GLY A 92 5.02 -7.95 12.92
CA GLY A 92 4.08 -7.63 14.00
C GLY A 92 4.68 -6.86 15.19
N ARG A 93 5.97 -7.05 15.47
CA ARG A 93 6.75 -6.29 16.46
C ARG A 93 6.84 -4.80 16.15
N ALA A 94 6.94 -4.46 14.87
CA ALA A 94 7.03 -3.09 14.40
C ALA A 94 5.64 -2.55 14.04
N VAL A 95 4.91 -3.30 13.21
CA VAL A 95 3.57 -2.95 12.72
C VAL A 95 2.52 -3.66 13.56
N ARG A 96 1.95 -2.95 14.53
CA ARG A 96 0.84 -3.46 15.34
C ARG A 96 -0.47 -3.43 14.57
N ASP A 97 -0.70 -4.45 13.75
CA ASP A 97 -1.95 -4.69 13.04
C ASP A 97 -2.59 -6.02 13.48
N PRO A 98 -3.55 -6.00 14.43
CA PRO A 98 -4.16 -7.21 14.97
C PRO A 98 -5.07 -7.94 13.95
N ALA A 99 -5.41 -7.32 12.82
CA ALA A 99 -6.21 -7.94 11.76
C ALA A 99 -5.35 -8.48 10.62
N ALA A 100 -4.06 -8.15 10.56
CA ALA A 100 -3.21 -8.45 9.41
C ALA A 100 -3.14 -9.95 9.09
N GLY A 101 -2.99 -10.82 10.08
CA GLY A 101 -2.93 -12.28 9.87
C GLY A 101 -4.21 -12.84 9.25
N LEU A 102 -5.37 -12.42 9.79
CA LEU A 102 -6.70 -12.75 9.28
C LEU A 102 -6.88 -12.30 7.82
N LEU A 103 -6.44 -11.07 7.51
CA LEU A 103 -6.63 -10.48 6.19
C LEU A 103 -5.59 -10.95 5.15
N ALA A 104 -4.49 -11.55 5.60
CA ALA A 104 -3.42 -12.05 4.74
C ALA A 104 -3.75 -13.38 4.06
N GLY A 105 -4.31 -14.34 4.79
CA GLY A 105 -4.52 -15.70 4.26
C GLY A 105 -3.26 -16.56 4.29
N GLU A 106 -3.46 -17.88 4.25
CA GLU A 106 -2.40 -18.87 4.55
C GLU A 106 -1.28 -18.87 3.51
N ARG A 107 -1.64 -18.84 2.22
CA ARG A 107 -0.67 -18.85 1.12
C ARG A 107 0.35 -17.72 1.26
N TYR A 108 -0.12 -16.50 1.53
CA TYR A 108 0.74 -15.32 1.59
C TYR A 108 1.57 -15.25 2.88
N LEU A 109 1.02 -15.69 4.02
CA LEU A 109 1.79 -15.82 5.26
C LEU A 109 2.93 -16.83 5.11
N ARG A 110 2.65 -18.03 4.61
CA ARG A 110 3.68 -19.07 4.39
C ARG A 110 4.71 -18.63 3.38
N GLY A 111 4.27 -18.12 2.23
CA GLY A 111 5.16 -17.67 1.16
C GLY A 111 6.10 -16.55 1.61
N LEU A 112 5.61 -15.60 2.43
CA LEU A 112 6.46 -14.55 2.99
C LEU A 112 7.41 -15.10 4.07
N ARG A 113 6.94 -15.96 4.98
CA ARG A 113 7.81 -16.58 6.00
C ARG A 113 8.97 -17.36 5.37
N ASP A 114 8.70 -18.12 4.32
CA ASP A 114 9.74 -18.87 3.59
C ASP A 114 10.75 -17.94 2.90
N LYS A 115 10.32 -16.77 2.40
CA LYS A 115 11.23 -15.74 1.86
C LYS A 115 12.07 -15.12 2.97
N MET A 116 11.46 -14.68 4.06
CA MET A 116 12.15 -14.10 5.22
C MET A 116 13.21 -15.06 5.78
N ARG A 117 12.89 -16.35 5.95
CA ARG A 117 13.84 -17.37 6.41
C ARG A 117 15.04 -17.50 5.47
N ARG A 118 14.84 -17.42 4.15
CA ARG A 118 15.94 -17.46 3.17
C ARG A 118 16.84 -16.24 3.29
N ASP A 119 16.26 -15.05 3.45
CA ASP A 119 17.04 -13.82 3.64
C ASP A 119 17.87 -13.88 4.91
N GLU A 120 17.26 -14.33 6.01
CA GLU A 120 17.90 -14.49 7.32
C GLU A 120 19.08 -15.46 7.23
N GLN A 121 18.88 -16.62 6.61
CA GLN A 121 19.93 -17.64 6.41
C GLN A 121 21.05 -17.16 5.49
N ALA A 122 20.73 -16.30 4.52
CA ALA A 122 21.70 -15.69 3.61
C ALA A 122 22.40 -14.46 4.21
N GLY A 123 21.99 -13.98 5.39
CA GLY A 123 22.51 -12.73 5.96
C GLY A 123 22.20 -11.50 5.09
N ALA A 124 21.05 -11.50 4.41
CA ALA A 124 20.68 -10.42 3.51
C ALA A 124 20.61 -9.07 4.24
N SER A 125 20.97 -8.00 3.55
CA SER A 125 20.92 -6.64 4.09
C SER A 125 19.51 -6.17 4.43
N GLU A 126 18.50 -6.80 3.84
CA GLU A 126 17.09 -6.59 4.11
C GLU A 126 16.36 -7.92 4.17
N VAL A 127 15.39 -7.99 5.07
CA VAL A 127 14.46 -9.13 5.16
C VAL A 127 13.16 -8.76 4.45
N HIS A 128 12.64 -9.69 3.67
CA HIS A 128 11.41 -9.53 2.90
C HIS A 128 10.28 -8.96 3.77
N GLY A 129 9.54 -8.01 3.19
CA GLY A 129 8.43 -7.31 3.85
C GLY A 129 8.83 -6.01 4.58
N VAL A 130 10.13 -5.75 4.80
CA VAL A 130 10.58 -4.53 5.51
C VAL A 130 10.08 -3.25 4.87
N MET A 131 10.05 -3.19 3.53
CA MET A 131 9.53 -2.04 2.78
C MET A 131 8.06 -1.76 3.13
N ILE A 132 7.23 -2.80 3.22
CA ILE A 132 5.81 -2.67 3.57
C ILE A 132 5.65 -2.26 5.05
N ALA A 133 6.52 -2.76 5.93
CA ALA A 133 6.53 -2.36 7.32
C ALA A 133 6.85 -0.85 7.47
N VAL A 134 7.93 -0.39 6.84
CA VAL A 134 8.31 1.03 6.81
C VAL A 134 7.21 1.89 6.20
N ARG A 135 6.63 1.46 5.06
CA ARG A 135 5.51 2.17 4.41
C ARG A 135 4.33 2.31 5.37
N THR A 136 3.91 1.20 5.99
CA THR A 136 2.77 1.22 6.92
C THR A 136 3.01 2.20 8.07
N LEU A 137 4.21 2.15 8.69
CA LEU A 137 4.59 3.02 9.79
C LEU A 137 4.64 4.50 9.41
N TRP A 138 5.16 4.82 8.21
CA TRP A 138 5.18 6.18 7.69
C TRP A 138 3.75 6.71 7.54
N PHE A 139 2.88 5.95 6.87
CA PHE A 139 1.49 6.36 6.69
C PHE A 139 0.74 6.47 8.03
N ASP A 140 0.97 5.57 8.98
CA ASP A 140 0.36 5.66 10.32
C ASP A 140 0.76 6.94 11.06
N ALA A 141 2.07 7.24 11.07
CA ALA A 141 2.59 8.44 11.70
C ALA A 141 2.06 9.72 11.04
N ARG A 142 1.95 9.72 9.69
CA ARG A 142 1.43 10.87 8.95
C ARG A 142 -0.08 11.03 9.07
N VAL A 143 -0.85 9.93 9.13
CA VAL A 143 -2.29 9.99 9.43
C VAL A 143 -2.51 10.58 10.82
N GLU A 144 -1.76 10.14 11.83
CA GLU A 144 -1.83 10.70 13.19
C GLU A 144 -1.49 12.20 13.21
N ALA A 145 -0.39 12.60 12.58
CA ALA A 145 0.03 13.99 12.49
C ALA A 145 -1.01 14.87 11.74
N ALA A 146 -1.52 14.40 10.61
CA ALA A 146 -2.50 15.12 9.80
C ALA A 146 -3.83 15.29 10.54
N VAL A 147 -4.34 14.23 11.20
CA VAL A 147 -5.55 14.30 12.03
C VAL A 147 -5.38 15.31 13.17
N ALA A 148 -4.23 15.28 13.86
CA ALA A 148 -3.94 16.23 14.92
C ALA A 148 -3.87 17.67 14.41
N ALA A 149 -3.24 17.89 13.25
CA ALA A 149 -3.08 19.23 12.65
C ALA A 149 -4.40 19.82 12.14
N LEU A 150 -5.28 19.00 11.54
CA LEU A 150 -6.58 19.46 11.04
C LEU A 150 -7.56 19.78 12.19
N GLY A 151 -7.46 19.06 13.30
CA GLY A 151 -8.34 19.22 14.47
C GLY A 151 -9.82 18.95 14.18
N GLY A 152 -10.68 19.13 15.18
CA GLY A 152 -12.13 18.94 15.05
C GLY A 152 -12.53 17.47 14.86
N ASP A 153 -13.40 17.20 13.88
CA ASP A 153 -13.90 15.87 13.51
C ASP A 153 -13.51 15.50 12.06
N PRO A 154 -12.20 15.46 11.72
CA PRO A 154 -11.78 15.33 10.35
C PRO A 154 -12.18 13.97 9.78
N GLN A 155 -12.33 13.93 8.46
CA GLN A 155 -12.58 12.70 7.72
C GLN A 155 -11.26 12.08 7.30
N VAL A 156 -11.20 10.76 7.23
CA VAL A 156 -10.08 10.04 6.62
C VAL A 156 -10.63 9.18 5.50
N VAL A 157 -10.16 9.40 4.27
CA VAL A 157 -10.59 8.64 3.10
C VAL A 157 -9.41 7.82 2.61
N ILE A 158 -9.56 6.50 2.65
CA ILE A 158 -8.57 5.53 2.18
C ILE A 158 -9.04 5.03 0.81
N LEU A 159 -8.32 5.44 -0.24
CA LEU A 159 -8.61 5.06 -1.63
C LEU A 159 -7.81 3.81 -1.99
N GLY A 160 -8.46 2.78 -2.53
CA GLY A 160 -7.81 1.48 -2.68
C GLY A 160 -7.55 0.84 -1.32
N ALA A 161 -8.55 0.88 -0.43
CA ALA A 161 -8.42 0.49 0.97
C ALA A 161 -7.93 -0.95 1.18
N GLY A 162 -8.14 -1.86 0.23
CA GLY A 162 -7.61 -3.22 0.31
C GLY A 162 -7.88 -3.88 1.66
N MET A 163 -6.82 -4.49 2.19
CA MET A 163 -6.79 -5.10 3.51
C MET A 163 -6.31 -4.14 4.61
N ASP A 164 -6.42 -2.81 4.44
CA ASP A 164 -6.06 -1.84 5.48
C ASP A 164 -6.91 -2.01 6.75
N ALA A 165 -6.30 -2.04 7.93
CA ALA A 165 -7.00 -2.17 9.21
C ALA A 165 -6.92 -0.92 10.10
N ARG A 166 -6.48 0.24 9.58
CA ARG A 166 -6.29 1.49 10.35
C ARG A 166 -7.52 1.87 11.16
N ALA A 167 -8.73 1.78 10.59
CA ALA A 167 -9.98 2.07 11.28
C ALA A 167 -10.23 1.20 12.54
N TYR A 168 -9.59 0.03 12.63
CA TYR A 168 -9.69 -0.91 13.75
C TYR A 168 -8.54 -0.77 14.76
N ARG A 169 -7.43 -0.13 14.39
CA ARG A 169 -6.18 -0.16 15.20
C ARG A 169 -5.60 1.20 15.58
N LEU A 170 -5.86 2.27 14.81
CA LEU A 170 -5.30 3.59 15.11
C LEU A 170 -6.18 4.37 16.08
N SER A 171 -5.68 4.63 17.28
CA SER A 171 -6.40 5.36 18.32
C SER A 171 -6.65 6.83 17.98
N CYS A 172 -5.81 7.44 17.14
CA CYS A 172 -5.98 8.83 16.67
C CYS A 172 -7.30 9.00 15.88
N LEU A 173 -7.85 7.92 15.30
CA LEU A 173 -9.08 7.96 14.51
C LEU A 173 -10.36 7.96 15.35
N LYS A 174 -10.28 7.89 16.69
CA LYS A 174 -11.45 7.86 17.59
C LYS A 174 -12.41 9.04 17.40
N GLY A 175 -11.92 10.18 16.92
CA GLY A 175 -12.72 11.36 16.58
C GLY A 175 -13.14 11.45 15.11
N CYS A 176 -12.64 10.56 14.25
CA CYS A 176 -12.70 10.65 12.81
C CYS A 176 -13.75 9.73 12.19
N THR A 177 -14.42 10.21 11.14
CA THR A 177 -15.17 9.34 10.23
C THR A 177 -14.20 8.81 9.17
N VAL A 178 -14.04 7.49 9.11
CA VAL A 178 -13.19 6.82 8.12
C VAL A 178 -14.05 6.29 6.98
N PHE A 179 -13.60 6.51 5.74
CA PHE A 179 -14.17 5.94 4.53
C PHE A 179 -13.15 5.00 3.89
N GLU A 180 -13.52 3.74 3.71
CA GLU A 180 -12.76 2.77 2.93
C GLU A 180 -13.40 2.64 1.55
N LEU A 181 -12.73 3.15 0.51
CA LEU A 181 -13.22 3.08 -0.86
C LEU A 181 -12.42 2.04 -1.64
N ASP A 182 -13.13 1.05 -2.18
CA ASP A 182 -12.54 0.02 -3.04
C ASP A 182 -13.61 -0.73 -3.86
N PHE A 183 -13.15 -1.70 -4.66
CA PHE A 183 -14.01 -2.60 -5.40
C PHE A 183 -15.02 -3.32 -4.48
N PRO A 184 -16.29 -3.47 -4.92
CA PRO A 184 -17.33 -4.13 -4.12
C PRO A 184 -16.90 -5.50 -3.58
N GLU A 185 -16.33 -6.35 -4.42
CA GLU A 185 -15.90 -7.71 -4.08
C GLU A 185 -14.81 -7.74 -2.99
N LEU A 186 -13.91 -6.74 -2.98
CA LEU A 186 -12.85 -6.63 -1.99
C LEU A 186 -13.39 -6.19 -0.63
N LEU A 187 -14.30 -5.21 -0.64
CA LEU A 187 -14.97 -4.73 0.57
C LEU A 187 -15.90 -5.79 1.18
N GLU A 188 -16.58 -6.56 0.35
CA GLU A 188 -17.40 -7.71 0.76
C GLU A 188 -16.53 -8.79 1.41
N LEU A 189 -15.45 -9.22 0.74
CA LEU A 189 -14.53 -10.21 1.32
C LEU A 189 -14.00 -9.77 2.68
N LYS A 190 -13.49 -8.54 2.78
CA LYS A 190 -12.95 -8.01 4.05
C LYS A 190 -14.01 -8.00 5.15
N SER A 191 -15.23 -7.61 4.81
CA SER A 191 -16.37 -7.62 5.76
C SER A 191 -16.68 -9.03 6.24
N ASP A 192 -16.68 -10.00 5.32
CA ASP A 192 -16.94 -11.40 5.61
C ASP A 192 -15.83 -12.04 6.45
N LEU A 193 -14.56 -11.78 6.13
CA LEU A 193 -13.41 -12.24 6.93
C LEU A 193 -13.52 -11.75 8.38
N LEU A 194 -13.82 -10.46 8.58
CA LEU A 194 -13.99 -9.86 9.90
C LEU A 194 -15.22 -10.44 10.64
N ARG A 195 -16.31 -10.73 9.92
CA ARG A 195 -17.53 -11.33 10.48
C ARG A 195 -17.30 -12.78 10.91
N GLU A 196 -16.66 -13.59 10.08
CA GLU A 196 -16.31 -14.98 10.40
C GLU A 196 -15.35 -15.05 11.61
N ALA A 197 -14.37 -14.15 11.67
CA ALA A 197 -13.47 -14.05 12.82
C ALA A 197 -14.20 -13.64 14.10
N ALA A 198 -15.16 -12.71 14.03
CA ALA A 198 -15.95 -12.27 15.18
C ALA A 198 -16.95 -13.33 15.68
N ALA A 199 -17.43 -14.21 14.79
CA ALA A 199 -18.33 -15.31 15.13
C ALA A 199 -17.61 -16.51 15.76
N SER A 200 -16.31 -16.65 15.53
CA SER A 200 -15.52 -17.78 16.02
C SER A 200 -15.13 -17.61 17.49
N SER A 201 -15.47 -18.59 18.31
CA SER A 201 -14.98 -18.71 19.70
C SER A 201 -13.46 -18.86 19.81
N ALA A 202 -12.78 -19.21 18.70
CA ALA A 202 -11.32 -19.33 18.65
C ALA A 202 -10.61 -17.97 18.61
N SER A 203 -11.30 -16.90 18.20
CA SER A 203 -10.71 -15.57 18.15
C SER A 203 -10.58 -15.00 19.56
N ARG A 204 -9.36 -14.94 20.08
CA ARG A 204 -9.07 -14.38 21.42
C ARG A 204 -9.21 -12.87 21.47
N GLN A 205 -9.21 -12.19 20.34
CA GLN A 205 -9.25 -10.72 20.28
C GLN A 205 -10.41 -10.26 19.40
N LYS A 206 -11.42 -9.66 20.03
CA LYS A 206 -12.52 -9.03 19.32
C LYS A 206 -12.03 -7.73 18.68
N LEU A 207 -11.91 -7.71 17.35
CA LEU A 207 -11.64 -6.50 16.59
C LEU A 207 -12.85 -5.56 16.70
N THR A 208 -12.66 -4.41 17.33
CA THR A 208 -13.65 -3.34 17.41
C THR A 208 -13.16 -2.15 16.59
N VAL A 209 -14.07 -1.47 15.90
CA VAL A 209 -13.74 -0.22 15.20
C VAL A 209 -13.23 0.80 16.22
N ALA A 210 -11.99 1.24 16.06
CA ALA A 210 -11.36 2.26 16.89
C ALA A 210 -11.77 3.68 16.46
N ALA A 211 -12.10 3.85 15.17
CA ALA A 211 -12.60 5.09 14.61
C ALA A 211 -13.99 5.49 15.17
N LYS A 212 -14.37 6.77 15.07
CA LYS A 212 -15.72 7.23 15.44
C LYS A 212 -16.80 6.50 14.64
N SER A 213 -16.55 6.32 13.35
CA SER A 213 -17.40 5.60 12.41
C SER A 213 -16.58 5.13 11.23
N LEU A 214 -16.95 3.98 10.65
CA LEU A 214 -16.36 3.43 9.44
C LEU A 214 -17.47 3.23 8.40
N ALA A 215 -17.30 3.82 7.22
CA ALA A 215 -18.16 3.59 6.06
C ALA A 215 -17.36 2.92 4.93
N ARG A 216 -17.92 1.87 4.34
CA ARG A 216 -17.34 1.21 3.16
C ARG A 216 -18.03 1.74 1.91
N VAL A 217 -17.25 2.16 0.93
CA VAL A 217 -17.70 2.85 -0.28
C VAL A 217 -17.40 1.95 -1.48
N PRO A 218 -18.38 1.15 -1.95
CA PRO A 218 -18.20 0.28 -3.10
C PRO A 218 -18.09 1.11 -4.39
N ALA A 219 -16.86 1.33 -4.84
CA ALA A 219 -16.57 2.14 -6.02
C ALA A 219 -15.21 1.78 -6.61
N ASN A 220 -15.11 1.83 -7.94
CA ASN A 220 -13.82 1.88 -8.62
C ASN A 220 -13.38 3.35 -8.71
N ILE A 221 -12.19 3.69 -8.20
CA ILE A 221 -11.66 5.06 -8.23
C ILE A 221 -11.42 5.60 -9.64
N ARG A 222 -11.39 4.71 -10.65
CA ARG A 222 -11.30 5.08 -12.08
C ARG A 222 -12.65 5.59 -12.62
N ASP A 223 -13.76 5.28 -11.95
CA ASP A 223 -15.06 5.74 -12.38
C ASP A 223 -15.20 7.21 -12.01
N GLY A 224 -15.52 8.09 -12.98
CA GLY A 224 -15.65 9.55 -12.72
C GLY A 224 -16.73 9.96 -11.70
N ASP A 225 -17.49 9.01 -11.14
CA ASP A 225 -18.54 9.23 -10.13
C ASP A 225 -18.13 8.80 -8.70
N TRP A 226 -16.88 8.39 -8.47
CA TRP A 226 -16.43 7.87 -7.17
C TRP A 226 -16.62 8.86 -6.00
N ILE A 227 -16.45 10.17 -6.25
CA ILE A 227 -16.74 11.23 -5.25
C ILE A 227 -18.23 11.27 -4.90
N ALA A 228 -19.13 11.09 -5.88
CA ALA A 228 -20.57 11.09 -5.64
C ALA A 228 -20.99 9.83 -4.83
N LYS A 229 -20.38 8.67 -5.12
CA LYS A 229 -20.54 7.45 -4.31
C LYS A 229 -20.02 7.64 -2.88
N LEU A 230 -18.90 8.33 -2.73
CA LEU A 230 -18.34 8.68 -1.41
C LEU A 230 -19.31 9.61 -0.63
N GLN A 231 -19.89 10.62 -1.28
CA GLN A 231 -20.91 11.50 -0.69
C GLN A 231 -22.19 10.75 -0.29
N SER A 232 -22.67 9.82 -1.12
CA SER A 232 -23.85 9.01 -0.80
C SER A 232 -23.64 8.11 0.42
N CYS A 233 -22.38 7.78 0.74
CA CYS A 233 -21.98 7.05 1.95
C CYS A 233 -21.71 7.97 3.17
N GLY A 234 -21.94 9.28 3.06
CA GLY A 234 -21.87 10.22 4.18
C GLY A 234 -20.64 11.13 4.21
N TYR A 235 -19.81 11.14 3.16
CA TYR A 235 -18.71 12.10 3.04
C TYR A 235 -19.23 13.53 2.85
N VAL A 236 -18.65 14.46 3.61
CA VAL A 236 -19.01 15.89 3.58
C VAL A 236 -17.85 16.69 2.98
N PRO A 237 -17.97 17.26 1.76
CA PRO A 237 -16.89 18.01 1.11
C PRO A 237 -16.40 19.24 1.88
N GLY A 238 -17.28 19.89 2.63
CA GLY A 238 -16.96 21.06 3.46
C GLY A 238 -16.26 20.72 4.79
N ARG A 239 -15.82 19.48 4.99
CA ARG A 239 -15.13 19.03 6.20
C ARG A 239 -13.70 18.65 5.89
N ASN A 240 -12.78 19.04 6.77
CA ASN A 240 -11.36 18.75 6.62
C ASN A 240 -11.12 17.25 6.44
N THR A 241 -10.29 16.89 5.45
CA THR A 241 -10.12 15.49 5.03
C THR A 241 -8.65 15.11 4.88
N VAL A 242 -8.26 13.97 5.46
CA VAL A 242 -7.01 13.28 5.15
C VAL A 242 -7.29 12.25 4.06
N TRP A 243 -6.64 12.38 2.91
CA TRP A 243 -6.69 11.44 1.79
C TRP A 243 -5.49 10.51 1.88
N VAL A 244 -5.74 9.20 1.86
CA VAL A 244 -4.70 8.16 1.92
C VAL A 244 -4.77 7.33 0.64
N LEU A 245 -3.72 7.42 -0.16
CA LEU A 245 -3.50 6.63 -1.37
C LEU A 245 -2.25 5.77 -1.15
N GLU A 246 -2.34 4.81 -0.22
CA GLU A 246 -1.26 3.88 0.03
C GLU A 246 -1.33 2.72 -0.95
N GLY A 247 -0.30 2.59 -1.77
CA GLY A 247 -0.06 1.46 -2.62
C GLY A 247 -1.06 1.29 -3.77
N ILE A 248 -1.67 2.38 -4.23
CA ILE A 248 -2.75 2.34 -5.22
C ILE A 248 -2.43 3.05 -6.54
N ILE A 249 -1.77 4.21 -6.48
CA ILE A 249 -1.72 5.13 -7.63
C ILE A 249 -0.97 4.54 -8.84
N TYR A 250 0.02 3.68 -8.59
CA TYR A 250 0.81 3.03 -9.63
C TYR A 250 0.08 1.88 -10.35
N TYR A 251 -1.08 1.41 -9.85
CA TYR A 251 -1.97 0.48 -10.56
C TYR A 251 -2.96 1.18 -11.51
N LEU A 252 -2.96 2.51 -11.52
CA LEU A 252 -3.81 3.31 -12.39
C LEU A 252 -3.07 3.64 -13.68
N HIS A 253 -3.80 3.71 -14.79
CA HIS A 253 -3.21 4.31 -15.99
C HIS A 253 -3.02 5.81 -15.77
N HIS A 254 -2.12 6.43 -16.55
CA HIS A 254 -1.75 7.83 -16.37
C HIS A 254 -2.95 8.79 -16.32
N ALA A 255 -3.93 8.62 -17.22
CA ALA A 255 -5.13 9.47 -17.23
C ALA A 255 -5.95 9.34 -15.93
N ASP A 256 -6.13 8.12 -15.43
CA ASP A 256 -6.90 7.85 -14.21
C ASP A 256 -6.17 8.39 -12.96
N ALA A 257 -4.85 8.17 -12.88
CA ALA A 257 -4.02 8.68 -11.79
C ALA A 257 -4.08 10.21 -11.69
N MET A 258 -3.93 10.89 -12.83
CA MET A 258 -4.02 12.35 -12.92
C MET A 258 -5.42 12.84 -12.53
N GLN A 259 -6.48 12.20 -13.04
CA GLN A 259 -7.86 12.54 -12.70
C GLN A 259 -8.14 12.39 -11.20
N VAL A 260 -7.65 11.34 -10.55
CA VAL A 260 -7.81 11.15 -9.09
C VAL A 260 -7.11 12.27 -8.32
N LEU A 261 -5.85 12.58 -8.67
CA LEU A 261 -5.10 13.65 -8.01
C LEU A 261 -5.76 15.03 -8.21
N GLU A 262 -6.23 15.33 -9.42
CA GLU A 262 -6.96 16.56 -9.74
C GLU A 262 -8.29 16.66 -8.97
N SER A 263 -9.01 15.54 -8.84
CA SER A 263 -10.27 15.48 -8.07
C SER A 263 -10.05 15.76 -6.59
N ILE A 264 -8.95 15.22 -6.02
CA ILE A 264 -8.55 15.51 -4.64
C ILE A 264 -8.13 16.98 -4.50
N ALA A 265 -7.31 17.49 -5.43
CA ALA A 265 -6.89 18.89 -5.42
C ALA A 265 -8.09 19.86 -5.48
N ALA A 266 -9.15 19.52 -6.21
CA ALA A 266 -10.38 20.32 -6.28
C ALA A 266 -11.11 20.45 -4.93
N SER A 267 -10.90 19.53 -3.98
CA SER A 267 -11.53 19.56 -2.64
C SER A 267 -11.11 20.78 -1.81
N ARG A 268 -9.96 21.40 -2.14
CA ARG A 268 -9.45 22.64 -1.51
C ARG A 268 -10.42 23.81 -1.60
N SER A 269 -11.36 23.78 -2.55
CA SER A 269 -12.42 24.78 -2.67
C SER A 269 -13.39 24.79 -1.49
N SER A 270 -13.47 23.68 -0.74
CA SER A 270 -14.50 23.46 0.28
C SER A 270 -13.94 23.32 1.70
N ALA A 271 -12.75 22.74 1.85
CA ALA A 271 -12.13 22.51 3.16
C ALA A 271 -10.61 22.28 3.02
N SER A 272 -9.89 22.27 4.13
CA SER A 272 -8.47 21.89 4.13
C SER A 272 -8.33 20.38 3.98
N ALA A 273 -7.41 19.96 3.12
CA ALA A 273 -7.10 18.57 2.84
C ALA A 273 -5.61 18.30 3.05
N VAL A 274 -5.29 17.11 3.54
CA VAL A 274 -3.94 16.54 3.53
C VAL A 274 -3.96 15.31 2.63
N LEU A 275 -3.08 15.25 1.65
CA LEU A 275 -2.87 14.12 0.77
C LEU A 275 -1.63 13.35 1.24
N LEU A 276 -1.80 12.06 1.52
CA LEU A 276 -0.75 11.09 1.79
C LEU A 276 -0.77 10.06 0.66
N VAL A 277 0.34 9.91 -0.06
CA VAL A 277 0.41 9.04 -1.25
C VAL A 277 1.82 8.51 -1.45
N ASP A 278 1.96 7.28 -1.96
CA ASP A 278 3.24 6.72 -2.39
C ASP A 278 3.37 6.68 -3.93
N PHE A 279 4.50 7.14 -4.45
CA PHE A 279 4.80 7.14 -5.88
C PHE A 279 5.98 6.21 -6.17
N MET A 280 5.85 5.43 -7.24
CA MET A 280 7.00 4.75 -7.85
C MET A 280 7.74 5.69 -8.80
N ASN A 281 9.06 5.54 -8.89
CA ASN A 281 9.84 6.11 -9.97
C ASN A 281 9.72 5.24 -11.25
N LYS A 282 10.27 5.70 -12.37
CA LYS A 282 10.15 4.97 -13.65
C LYS A 282 10.67 3.53 -13.59
N ASN A 283 11.82 3.31 -12.95
CA ASN A 283 12.43 1.98 -12.89
C ASN A 283 11.62 1.01 -12.03
N ALA A 284 11.00 1.52 -10.96
CA ALA A 284 10.18 0.73 -10.06
C ALA A 284 8.98 0.08 -10.75
N THR A 285 8.40 0.70 -11.79
CA THR A 285 7.28 0.09 -12.52
C THR A 285 7.70 -1.10 -13.37
N LEU A 286 8.99 -1.20 -13.73
CA LEU A 286 9.53 -2.34 -14.49
C LEU A 286 9.55 -3.64 -13.68
N LEU A 287 9.38 -3.57 -12.35
CA LEU A 287 9.27 -4.74 -11.48
C LEU A 287 7.99 -5.55 -11.74
N SER A 288 6.93 -4.90 -12.23
CA SER A 288 5.71 -5.58 -12.68
C SER A 288 5.04 -4.79 -13.81
N PRO A 289 5.53 -4.92 -15.05
CA PRO A 289 5.03 -4.13 -16.19
C PRO A 289 3.55 -4.38 -16.52
N THR A 290 3.02 -5.53 -16.08
CA THR A 290 1.61 -5.91 -16.26
C THR A 290 0.68 -5.32 -15.21
N MET A 291 1.20 -4.90 -14.05
CA MET A 291 0.41 -4.31 -12.97
C MET A 291 0.66 -2.81 -12.80
N TYR A 292 1.90 -2.36 -12.98
CA TYR A 292 2.33 -1.00 -12.71
C TYR A 292 2.28 -0.15 -13.98
N HIS A 293 1.38 0.82 -14.00
CA HIS A 293 1.05 1.62 -15.17
C HIS A 293 1.36 3.12 -15.00
N PHE A 294 1.61 3.57 -13.78
CA PHE A 294 1.89 4.97 -13.48
C PHE A 294 3.12 5.12 -12.58
N TYR A 295 3.91 6.15 -12.86
CA TYR A 295 5.08 6.55 -12.10
C TYR A 295 5.25 8.06 -12.16
N HIS A 296 6.04 8.60 -11.24
CA HIS A 296 6.54 9.96 -11.35
C HIS A 296 7.89 10.11 -10.62
N ASP A 297 8.91 10.59 -11.32
CA ASP A 297 10.26 10.74 -10.73
C ASP A 297 10.40 11.98 -9.83
N SER A 298 9.48 12.94 -9.95
CA SER A 298 9.49 14.19 -9.17
C SER A 298 8.09 14.60 -8.66
N PRO A 299 7.43 13.79 -7.81
CA PRO A 299 6.07 14.09 -7.35
C PRO A 299 5.99 15.40 -6.55
N ASP A 300 7.12 15.84 -5.97
CA ASP A 300 7.35 17.16 -5.38
C ASP A 300 7.23 18.33 -6.36
N LEU A 301 7.30 18.08 -7.67
CA LEU A 301 7.02 19.06 -8.74
C LEU A 301 5.63 18.86 -9.36
N LEU A 302 5.16 17.61 -9.42
CA LEU A 302 3.83 17.27 -9.93
C LEU A 302 2.72 17.90 -9.09
N LEU A 303 2.71 17.62 -7.78
CA LEU A 303 1.61 18.03 -6.92
C LEU A 303 1.43 19.57 -6.85
N PRO A 304 2.50 20.38 -6.76
CA PRO A 304 2.35 21.83 -6.84
C PRO A 304 1.72 22.32 -8.15
N SER A 305 1.99 21.66 -9.28
CA SER A 305 1.37 22.01 -10.57
C SER A 305 -0.15 21.81 -10.61
N MET A 306 -0.69 20.95 -9.73
CA MET A 306 -2.12 20.71 -9.55
C MET A 306 -2.75 21.61 -8.47
N GLY A 307 -1.95 22.45 -7.80
CA GLY A 307 -2.40 23.37 -6.77
C GLY A 307 -2.32 22.82 -5.34
N PHE A 308 -1.57 21.75 -5.09
CA PHE A 308 -1.16 21.37 -3.75
C PHE A 308 -0.04 22.30 -3.22
N SER A 309 -0.01 22.51 -1.91
CA SER A 309 1.00 23.27 -1.19
C SER A 309 1.71 22.38 -0.17
N ARG A 310 2.78 22.90 0.47
CA ARG A 310 3.52 22.24 1.57
C ARG A 310 3.94 20.80 1.25
N VAL A 311 4.36 20.55 0.00
CA VAL A 311 4.70 19.21 -0.46
C VAL A 311 6.03 18.76 0.13
N THR A 312 6.00 17.65 0.85
CA THR A 312 7.18 17.00 1.44
C THR A 312 7.34 15.63 0.81
N LEU A 313 8.51 15.37 0.23
CA LEU A 313 8.88 14.08 -0.34
C LEU A 313 9.88 13.41 0.58
N THR A 314 9.55 12.18 0.99
CA THR A 314 10.40 11.27 1.75
C THR A 314 10.60 10.01 0.90
N GLN A 315 11.66 9.25 1.15
CA GLN A 315 11.84 7.90 0.62
C GLN A 315 12.32 6.97 1.73
N ILE A 316 12.19 5.67 1.51
CA ILE A 316 12.68 4.65 2.44
C ILE A 316 14.18 4.86 2.71
N GLY A 317 14.56 4.84 3.99
CA GLY A 317 15.91 5.14 4.45
C GLY A 317 16.11 6.59 4.92
N ASP A 318 15.22 7.52 4.59
CA ASP A 318 15.23 8.84 5.23
C ASP A 318 14.91 8.71 6.73
N PRO A 319 15.34 9.65 7.60
CA PRO A 319 15.07 9.59 9.04
C PRO A 319 13.59 9.40 9.40
N GLU A 320 12.68 9.97 8.61
CA GLU A 320 11.22 9.86 8.82
C GLU A 320 10.63 8.53 8.28
N ALA A 321 11.39 7.77 7.50
CA ALA A 321 11.00 6.53 6.83
C ALA A 321 12.06 5.42 7.01
N HIS A 322 12.63 5.32 8.21
CA HIS A 322 13.61 4.29 8.59
C HIS A 322 13.10 3.39 9.73
N PHE A 323 12.49 3.99 10.76
CA PHE A 323 11.88 3.30 11.91
C PHE A 323 12.77 2.29 12.66
N GLY A 324 14.10 2.39 12.50
CA GLY A 324 15.03 1.42 13.07
C GLY A 324 15.04 0.07 12.35
N LEU A 325 14.34 -0.06 11.22
CA LEU A 325 14.16 -1.35 10.53
C LEU A 325 15.21 -1.62 9.44
N LEU A 326 16.04 -0.63 9.11
CA LEU A 326 17.08 -0.71 8.06
C LEU A 326 18.47 -0.53 8.68
N SER A 327 18.86 -1.43 9.58
CA SER A 327 20.08 -1.29 10.39
C SER A 327 21.35 -1.76 9.70
N HIS A 328 21.24 -2.56 8.64
CA HIS A 328 22.41 -3.07 7.93
C HIS A 328 23.17 -1.91 7.23
N PRO A 329 24.48 -1.76 7.42
CA PRO A 329 25.23 -0.61 6.87
C PRO A 329 25.21 -0.54 5.35
N GLU A 330 25.08 -1.70 4.70
CA GLU A 330 25.06 -1.86 3.25
C GLU A 330 23.65 -1.99 2.65
N ASN A 331 22.61 -1.64 3.43
CA ASN A 331 21.23 -1.71 2.94
C ASN A 331 21.03 -0.87 1.67
N LEU A 332 20.32 -1.46 0.71
CA LEU A 332 19.96 -0.93 -0.60
C LEU A 332 19.29 0.44 -0.48
N PHE A 333 18.40 0.64 0.49
CA PHE A 333 17.65 1.89 0.63
C PHE A 333 18.56 3.07 0.99
N ASP A 334 19.52 2.89 1.90
CA ASP A 334 20.52 3.90 2.22
C ASP A 334 21.48 4.15 1.06
N LYS A 335 21.83 3.12 0.29
CA LYS A 335 22.61 3.28 -0.95
C LYS A 335 21.84 4.13 -1.97
N LEU A 336 20.57 3.81 -2.21
CA LEU A 336 19.70 4.55 -3.14
C LEU A 336 19.50 6.00 -2.69
N ARG A 337 19.35 6.25 -1.39
CA ARG A 337 19.19 7.60 -0.83
C ARG A 337 20.42 8.48 -1.05
N LYS A 338 21.62 7.92 -1.09
CA LYS A 338 22.87 8.64 -1.37
C LYS A 338 23.01 9.05 -2.85
N LEU A 339 22.27 8.39 -3.75
CA LEU A 339 22.32 8.67 -5.19
C LEU A 339 21.30 9.76 -5.58
N PRO A 340 21.68 10.76 -6.39
CA PRO A 340 20.74 11.73 -6.94
C PRO A 340 19.58 11.04 -7.68
N ARG A 341 18.36 11.59 -7.59
CA ARG A 341 17.18 11.03 -8.27
C ARG A 341 17.31 10.94 -9.79
N SER A 342 18.20 11.73 -10.40
CA SER A 342 18.52 11.67 -11.83
C SER A 342 19.34 10.45 -12.24
N VAL A 343 19.88 9.68 -11.28
CA VAL A 343 20.64 8.46 -11.54
C VAL A 343 19.68 7.29 -11.73
N GLU A 344 19.58 6.78 -12.96
CA GLU A 344 18.67 5.68 -13.31
C GLU A 344 19.26 4.28 -13.05
N LYS A 345 20.58 4.14 -12.92
CA LYS A 345 21.24 2.85 -12.65
C LYS A 345 22.22 3.00 -11.51
N ASN A 346 22.26 2.01 -10.62
CA ASN A 346 23.24 1.94 -9.56
C ASN A 346 24.65 1.93 -10.17
N PRO A 347 25.55 2.87 -9.81
CA PRO A 347 26.91 2.92 -10.33
C PRO A 347 27.75 1.68 -10.02
N ASP A 348 27.43 0.95 -8.94
CA ASP A 348 28.25 -0.15 -8.45
C ASP A 348 28.00 -1.47 -9.20
N ASP A 349 26.75 -1.76 -9.57
CA ASP A 349 26.33 -3.05 -10.16
C ASP A 349 25.51 -2.91 -11.46
N GLY A 350 25.18 -1.68 -11.87
CA GLY A 350 24.40 -1.39 -13.08
C GLY A 350 22.91 -1.71 -12.99
N THR A 351 22.41 -2.16 -11.83
CA THR A 351 20.99 -2.47 -11.62
C THR A 351 20.12 -1.21 -11.67
N PRO A 352 18.84 -1.29 -12.09
CA PRO A 352 17.95 -0.14 -12.09
C PRO A 352 17.74 0.44 -10.69
N CYS A 353 17.85 1.75 -10.58
CA CYS A 353 17.58 2.48 -9.36
C CYS A 353 16.05 2.56 -9.12
N CYS A 354 15.46 1.59 -8.42
CA CYS A 354 14.04 1.54 -8.08
C CYS A 354 13.76 2.32 -6.78
N ARG A 355 12.80 3.26 -6.80
CA ARG A 355 12.44 4.09 -5.64
C ARG A 355 10.94 4.09 -5.39
N LEU A 356 10.61 4.13 -4.11
CA LEU A 356 9.27 4.41 -3.60
C LEU A 356 9.35 5.71 -2.79
N TYR A 357 8.64 6.74 -3.26
CA TYR A 357 8.55 8.04 -2.62
C TYR A 357 7.28 8.11 -1.80
N PHE A 358 7.38 8.49 -0.53
CA PHE A 358 6.24 8.84 0.31
C PHE A 358 6.04 10.35 0.29
N VAL A 359 4.85 10.81 -0.05
CA VAL A 359 4.58 12.22 -0.27
C VAL A 359 3.42 12.67 0.60
N GLU A 360 3.68 13.71 1.39
CA GLU A 360 2.66 14.47 2.09
C GLU A 360 2.48 15.81 1.37
N ALA A 361 1.23 16.19 1.11
CA ALA A 361 0.88 17.46 0.51
C ALA A 361 -0.37 18.05 1.15
N SER A 362 -0.51 19.36 1.16
CA SER A 362 -1.71 20.06 1.66
C SER A 362 -2.48 20.68 0.50
N ALA A 363 -3.78 20.84 0.66
CA ALA A 363 -4.59 21.67 -0.22
C ALA A 363 -5.63 22.42 0.63
N SER A 364 -5.55 23.73 0.70
CA SER A 364 -6.39 24.57 1.57
C SER A 364 -7.15 25.62 0.76
N PRO A 365 -8.33 26.09 1.22
CA PRO A 365 -9.01 27.22 0.59
C PRO A 365 -8.15 28.50 0.51
N ASP A 366 -7.19 28.64 1.42
CA ASP A 366 -6.27 29.78 1.46
C ASP A 366 -5.10 29.66 0.46
N ASP A 367 -4.91 28.50 -0.18
CA ASP A 367 -3.85 28.31 -1.16
C ASP A 367 -4.18 29.10 -2.44
N GLN A 368 -3.40 30.16 -2.71
CA GLN A 368 -3.53 30.94 -3.93
C GLN A 368 -3.25 30.04 -5.14
N ILE A 369 -4.24 29.88 -6.02
CA ILE A 369 -4.04 29.22 -7.32
C ILE A 369 -3.18 30.14 -8.19
N MET A 370 -1.87 29.90 -8.23
CA MET A 370 -1.05 30.39 -9.34
C MET A 370 -1.45 29.60 -10.59
N CYS A 371 -2.43 30.11 -11.34
CA CYS A 371 -2.88 29.51 -12.59
C CYS A 371 -1.68 29.40 -13.55
N PRO A 372 -1.28 28.19 -14.01
CA PRO A 372 -0.12 28.01 -14.89
C PRO A 372 -0.27 28.73 -16.24
N LEU A 373 -1.49 29.11 -16.63
CA LEU A 373 -1.76 29.79 -17.90
C LEU A 373 -1.16 31.21 -18.00
N ASN A 374 -0.84 31.89 -16.90
CA ASN A 374 -0.29 33.25 -16.97
C ASN A 374 1.22 33.31 -17.25
N ARG A 375 1.96 32.20 -17.16
CA ARG A 375 3.42 32.21 -17.39
C ARG A 375 3.83 32.17 -18.87
N TYR A 376 2.90 31.92 -19.79
CA TYR A 376 3.18 31.91 -21.23
C TYR A 376 2.87 33.23 -21.95
N LEU A 377 2.28 34.22 -21.26
CA LEU A 377 1.94 35.52 -21.84
C LEU A 377 2.88 36.67 -21.41
N GLU A 378 3.87 36.40 -20.57
CA GLU A 378 4.85 37.40 -20.09
C GLU A 378 6.27 37.22 -20.69
N MET A 379 6.40 36.48 -21.80
CA MET A 379 7.67 36.32 -22.53
C MET A 379 7.61 36.72 -24.03
N GLU A 380 6.65 37.55 -24.42
CA GLU A 380 6.72 38.40 -25.63
C GLU A 380 6.89 39.86 -25.20
#